data_AF-A0A356F9A5-F1
#
_entry.id   AF-A0A356F9A5-F1
#
_cell.length_a   1.000
_cell.length_b   1.000
_cell.length_c   1.000
_cell.angle_alpha   90.00
_cell.angle_beta   90.00
_cell.angle_gamma   90.00
#
_symmetry.space_group_name_H-M   'P 1'
#
loop_
_entity.id
_entity.type
_entity.pdbx_description
1 polymer ?
#
loop_
_entity_poly.entity_id
_entity_poly.type
_entity_poly.pdbx_seq_one_letter_code
_entity_poly.pdbx_strand_id
1 'polypeptide(L)'
;MEENDMKYLLGSCFGFLTAFCLAGVVNAGDCENASLSIAIVDEAIVESADISALDGIDGPRLSTVYAAEGEIGTATVHAAIVSNGIAAGGVQGWSLSALVTGGIPTGANLDGTAGADVSQGGLRSVGFEKTEVVNPDRNEGALGAVSAVVLSFTMPITLGGSGTAGILNIEIATSEPLGAEPQEVRVAWQDGLVGAGQPVANVATVSGATADFCTCQAADVVFERVVYPSFLRCDPNDDGQSNIADAIFIVNSLFRGGAAATCLASIDCNGDGLNDVSDALYNIAFRFSGGPAPSAPYPSCGEAGDVDCESSICN
;
A
#
# COMPACT_ATOMS: atom_id res chain seq x y z
N MET A 1 -15.33 -46.56 8.65
CA MET A 1 -15.39 -45.42 7.72
C MET A 1 -13.95 -44.99 7.54
N GLU A 2 -13.39 -45.28 6.37
CA GLU A 2 -11.97 -45.21 6.07
C GLU A 2 -11.53 -43.78 5.71
N GLU A 3 -10.21 -43.58 5.75
CA GLU A 3 -9.41 -42.35 5.64
C GLU A 3 -9.62 -41.48 4.38
N ASN A 4 -10.57 -41.83 3.50
CA ASN A 4 -10.90 -41.08 2.28
C ASN A 4 -12.17 -40.22 2.37
N ASP A 5 -13.00 -40.35 3.42
CA ASP A 5 -14.20 -39.49 3.58
C ASP A 5 -13.88 -38.14 4.26
N MET A 6 -12.67 -37.95 4.78
CA MET A 6 -12.26 -36.70 5.46
C MET A 6 -11.70 -35.64 4.51
N LYS A 7 -11.32 -36.03 3.27
CA LYS A 7 -10.86 -35.09 2.23
C LYS A 7 -12.00 -34.35 1.53
N TYR A 8 -13.23 -34.86 1.59
CA TYR A 8 -14.41 -34.21 0.98
C TYR A 8 -15.08 -33.16 1.88
N LEU A 9 -14.75 -33.11 3.18
CA LEU A 9 -15.23 -32.08 4.12
C LEU A 9 -14.31 -30.86 4.23
N LEU A 10 -13.09 -30.93 3.68
CA LEU A 10 -12.10 -29.85 3.69
C LEU A 10 -12.05 -29.05 2.37
N GLY A 11 -12.87 -29.40 1.37
CA GLY A 11 -12.80 -28.84 0.02
C GLY A 11 -13.85 -27.81 -0.37
N SER A 12 -14.78 -27.42 0.52
CA SER A 12 -15.92 -26.57 0.13
C SER A 12 -16.36 -25.57 1.20
N CYS A 13 -15.40 -24.84 1.77
CA CYS A 13 -15.69 -23.61 2.50
C CYS A 13 -14.66 -22.51 2.13
N PHE A 14 -14.46 -22.32 0.82
CA PHE A 14 -14.00 -21.03 0.30
C PHE A 14 -15.20 -20.08 0.37
N GLY A 15 -15.24 -19.30 1.44
CA GLY A 15 -16.28 -18.32 1.68
C GLY A 15 -15.89 -17.48 2.89
N PHE A 16 -15.33 -16.30 2.60
CA PHE A 16 -15.35 -15.09 3.43
C PHE A 16 -15.80 -15.31 4.89
N LEU A 17 -14.84 -15.55 5.78
CA LEU A 17 -14.99 -15.26 7.21
C LEU A 17 -13.60 -14.99 7.81
N THR A 18 -13.12 -13.77 7.64
CA THR A 18 -11.97 -13.24 8.39
C THR A 18 -12.40 -12.97 9.83
N ALA A 19 -12.27 -14.00 10.66
CA ALA A 19 -12.39 -13.86 12.11
C ALA A 19 -11.31 -14.74 12.75
N PHE A 20 -10.10 -14.22 12.93
CA PHE A 20 -9.11 -14.83 13.82
C PHE A 20 -8.16 -13.77 14.41
N CYS A 21 -8.60 -13.16 15.52
CA CYS A 21 -7.71 -12.86 16.64
C CYS A 21 -7.53 -14.16 17.42
N LEU A 22 -6.34 -14.75 17.46
CA LEU A 22 -6.04 -15.79 18.45
C LEU A 22 -4.58 -15.76 18.90
N ALA A 23 -4.35 -15.06 19.99
CA ALA A 23 -3.70 -15.65 21.16
C ALA A 23 -4.11 -14.84 22.40
N GLY A 24 -4.93 -15.44 23.27
CA GLY A 24 -5.22 -14.91 24.61
C GLY A 24 -6.49 -14.06 24.70
N VAL A 25 -7.53 -14.65 25.32
CA VAL A 25 -8.76 -14.05 25.84
C VAL A 25 -8.82 -12.50 25.83
N VAL A 26 -9.27 -11.97 24.69
CA VAL A 26 -10.22 -10.86 24.60
C VAL A 26 -11.12 -11.21 23.41
N ASN A 27 -12.40 -10.88 23.49
CA ASN A 27 -13.25 -10.79 22.28
C ASN A 27 -12.52 -9.93 21.23
N ALA A 28 -12.98 -9.86 19.99
CA ALA A 28 -12.73 -8.63 19.20
C ALA A 28 -13.17 -7.46 20.08
N GLY A 29 -12.20 -6.83 20.74
CA GLY A 29 -12.37 -6.31 22.08
C GLY A 29 -12.01 -4.86 22.00
N ASP A 30 -13.06 -4.08 21.76
CA ASP A 30 -13.15 -2.63 21.88
C ASP A 30 -11.94 -1.95 22.57
N CYS A 31 -10.90 -1.69 21.77
CA CYS A 31 -9.75 -0.87 22.11
C CYS A 31 -10.13 0.61 22.26
N GLU A 32 -11.34 1.04 21.88
CA GLU A 32 -11.85 2.40 22.09
C GLU A 32 -11.73 2.81 23.57
N ASN A 33 -11.87 1.84 24.48
CA ASN A 33 -11.81 2.04 25.93
C ASN A 33 -10.49 1.61 26.57
N ALA A 34 -9.52 1.11 25.81
CA ALA A 34 -8.23 0.71 26.35
C ALA A 34 -7.40 1.92 26.78
N SER A 35 -6.72 1.81 27.93
CA SER A 35 -5.82 2.89 28.39
C SER A 35 -4.57 3.04 27.51
N LEU A 36 -4.20 1.97 26.81
CA LEU A 36 -3.05 1.94 25.93
C LEU A 36 -3.31 1.02 24.73
N SER A 37 -3.13 1.54 23.52
CA SER A 37 -3.35 0.80 22.27
C SER A 37 -2.22 1.07 21.28
N ILE A 38 -1.95 0.09 20.41
CA ILE A 38 -1.13 0.32 19.22
C ILE A 38 -2.09 0.52 18.04
N ALA A 39 -1.94 1.66 17.38
CA ALA A 39 -2.73 2.02 16.21
C ALA A 39 -1.83 2.15 14.98
N ILE A 40 -2.43 1.95 13.81
CA ILE A 40 -1.86 2.29 12.52
C ILE A 40 -2.48 3.61 12.07
N VAL A 41 -1.60 4.54 11.67
CA VAL A 41 -1.94 5.92 11.38
C VAL A 41 -1.47 6.31 9.98
N ASP A 42 -1.99 7.45 9.49
CA ASP A 42 -1.40 8.09 8.31
C ASP A 42 -0.05 8.73 8.65
N GLU A 43 0.77 8.91 7.61
CA GLU A 43 2.08 9.58 7.67
C GLU A 43 2.01 10.97 8.35
N ALA A 44 0.85 11.63 8.35
CA ALA A 44 0.64 12.96 8.93
C ALA A 44 0.51 13.02 10.46
N ILE A 45 0.36 11.89 11.19
CA ILE A 45 0.08 11.89 12.65
C ILE A 45 1.36 11.84 13.50
N VAL A 46 2.54 11.97 12.90
CA VAL A 46 3.79 11.70 13.62
C VAL A 46 4.10 12.70 14.75
N GLU A 47 3.52 13.91 14.76
CA GLU A 47 3.75 14.87 15.86
C GLU A 47 2.52 15.63 16.39
N SER A 48 1.35 15.57 15.75
CA SER A 48 0.20 16.35 16.23
C SER A 48 -1.14 15.86 15.69
N ALA A 49 -1.87 15.04 16.45
CA ALA A 49 -3.33 15.00 16.35
C ALA A 49 -3.97 14.57 17.67
N ASP A 50 -5.08 15.24 17.96
CA ASP A 50 -6.02 14.94 19.03
C ASP A 50 -6.51 13.49 18.92
N ILE A 51 -6.68 12.82 20.07
CA ILE A 51 -7.14 11.42 20.18
C ILE A 51 -8.48 11.24 19.45
N SER A 52 -9.27 12.32 19.35
CA SER A 52 -10.55 12.38 18.64
C SER A 52 -10.46 12.14 17.12
N ALA A 53 -9.27 12.17 16.52
CA ALA A 53 -9.06 11.87 15.09
C ALA A 53 -8.79 10.38 14.80
N LEU A 54 -8.61 9.55 15.84
CA LEU A 54 -8.41 8.11 15.71
C LEU A 54 -9.72 7.33 15.90
N ASP A 55 -10.74 7.66 15.12
CA ASP A 55 -11.91 6.77 14.98
C ASP A 55 -11.45 5.44 14.34
N GLY A 56 -11.74 4.30 14.99
CA GLY A 56 -11.61 2.97 14.36
C GLY A 56 -10.37 2.11 14.70
N ILE A 57 -9.83 2.17 15.92
CA ILE A 57 -8.76 1.26 16.38
C ILE A 57 -9.22 -0.23 16.43
N ASP A 58 -10.54 -0.46 16.33
CA ASP A 58 -11.16 -1.79 16.44
C ASP A 58 -11.30 -2.59 15.14
N GLY A 59 -10.84 -2.03 14.01
CA GLY A 59 -10.93 -2.67 12.71
C GLY A 59 -9.65 -2.53 11.89
N PRO A 60 -9.45 -3.38 10.87
CA PRO A 60 -8.32 -3.21 9.97
C PRO A 60 -8.39 -1.85 9.28
N ARG A 61 -7.25 -1.18 9.18
CA ARG A 61 -7.08 0.01 8.36
C ARG A 61 -6.81 -0.44 6.93
N LEU A 62 -7.74 -0.13 6.03
CA LEU A 62 -7.60 -0.41 4.61
C LEU A 62 -6.92 0.79 3.91
N SER A 63 -5.92 0.53 3.08
CA SER A 63 -5.35 1.52 2.16
C SER A 63 -5.12 0.92 0.78
N THR A 64 -5.22 1.76 -0.27
CA THR A 64 -4.93 1.36 -1.65
C THR A 64 -3.73 2.14 -2.15
N VAL A 65 -2.75 1.44 -2.72
CA VAL A 65 -1.53 2.00 -3.30
C VAL A 65 -1.47 1.61 -4.77
N TYR A 66 -1.17 2.59 -5.61
CA TYR A 66 -1.09 2.38 -7.05
C TYR A 66 0.36 2.44 -7.53
N ALA A 67 0.78 1.49 -8.36
CA ALA A 67 2.07 1.51 -9.06
C ALA A 67 1.93 0.99 -10.50
N ALA A 68 2.93 1.22 -11.36
CA ALA A 68 2.83 0.79 -12.75
C ALA A 68 2.83 -0.75 -12.87
N GLU A 69 2.24 -1.27 -13.96
CA GLU A 69 2.33 -2.70 -14.26
C GLU A 69 3.79 -3.15 -14.43
N GLY A 70 4.12 -4.30 -13.86
CA GLY A 70 5.48 -4.83 -13.88
C GLY A 70 6.43 -4.18 -12.86
N GLU A 71 5.96 -3.24 -12.03
CA GLU A 71 6.73 -2.70 -10.91
C GLU A 71 6.39 -3.40 -9.59
N ILE A 72 7.35 -3.39 -8.65
CA ILE A 72 7.11 -3.80 -7.27
C ILE A 72 6.36 -2.65 -6.58
N GLY A 73 5.13 -2.91 -6.13
CA GLY A 73 4.42 -1.97 -5.26
C GLY A 73 5.11 -1.86 -3.90
N THR A 74 5.33 -0.64 -3.42
CA THR A 74 5.96 -0.33 -2.12
C THR A 74 5.11 0.63 -1.31
N ALA A 75 5.07 0.47 0.02
CA ALA A 75 4.37 1.38 0.93
C ALA A 75 5.05 1.41 2.31
N THR A 76 4.72 2.42 3.12
CA THR A 76 5.14 2.50 4.52
C THR A 76 3.92 2.46 5.42
N VAL A 77 3.92 1.55 6.39
CA VAL A 77 2.92 1.46 7.45
C VAL A 77 3.45 2.18 8.67
N HIS A 78 2.72 3.19 9.15
CA HIS A 78 3.09 3.98 10.31
C HIS A 78 2.31 3.52 11.53
N ALA A 79 3.02 3.29 12.63
CA ALA A 79 2.45 2.87 13.89
C ALA A 79 2.55 3.97 14.95
N ALA A 80 1.55 4.02 15.82
CA ALA A 80 1.46 4.97 16.91
C ALA A 80 1.03 4.30 18.22
N ILE A 81 1.50 4.85 19.34
CA ILE A 81 0.94 4.55 20.66
C ILE A 81 -0.17 5.56 20.94
N VAL A 82 -1.33 5.04 21.32
CA VAL A 82 -2.47 5.84 21.80
C VAL A 82 -2.57 5.66 23.30
N SER A 83 -2.44 6.75 24.05
CA SER A 83 -2.58 6.78 25.50
C SER A 83 -3.89 7.46 25.89
N ASN A 84 -4.71 6.79 26.69
CA ASN A 84 -5.99 7.31 27.18
C ASN A 84 -6.00 7.42 28.70
N GLY A 85 -5.34 8.47 29.22
CA GLY A 85 -5.41 8.83 30.64
C GLY A 85 -4.57 7.94 31.54
N ILE A 86 -3.41 7.46 31.07
CA ILE A 86 -2.46 6.72 31.91
C ILE A 86 -1.81 7.64 32.95
N ALA A 87 -1.42 7.07 34.10
CA ALA A 87 -0.92 7.78 35.26
C ALA A 87 0.24 8.76 34.97
N ALA A 88 0.42 9.74 35.85
CA ALA A 88 1.50 10.72 35.78
C ALA A 88 2.88 10.03 35.72
N GLY A 89 3.41 9.91 34.50
CA GLY A 89 4.60 9.09 34.23
C GLY A 89 4.68 8.55 32.80
N GLY A 90 3.56 8.53 32.05
CA GLY A 90 3.55 8.26 30.61
C GLY A 90 4.22 6.94 30.18
N VAL A 91 4.45 6.78 28.88
CA VAL A 91 5.22 5.65 28.34
C VAL A 91 6.71 6.01 28.28
N GLN A 92 7.55 5.21 28.93
CA GLN A 92 9.00 5.43 29.04
C GLN A 92 9.80 4.66 27.99
N GLY A 93 9.19 3.61 27.45
CA GLY A 93 9.77 2.73 26.45
C GLY A 93 8.72 1.71 26.02
N TRP A 94 9.02 1.00 24.93
CA TRP A 94 8.12 0.02 24.34
C TRP A 94 8.91 -1.04 23.58
N SER A 95 8.28 -2.17 23.37
CA SER A 95 8.70 -3.16 22.40
C SER A 95 7.52 -3.55 21.51
N LEU A 96 7.80 -3.76 20.24
CA LEU A 96 6.85 -4.09 19.20
C LEU A 96 7.32 -5.28 18.38
N SER A 97 6.35 -6.09 17.97
CA SER A 97 6.50 -7.23 17.09
C SER A 97 5.33 -7.24 16.12
N ALA A 98 5.63 -7.06 14.84
CA ALA A 98 4.65 -6.95 13.75
C ALA A 98 4.91 -8.01 12.68
N LEU A 99 3.93 -8.85 12.43
CA LEU A 99 3.91 -9.85 11.37
C LEU A 99 3.51 -9.20 10.04
N VAL A 100 4.23 -9.52 8.97
CA VAL A 100 3.89 -9.15 7.59
C VAL A 100 3.50 -10.41 6.82
N THR A 101 2.34 -10.38 6.16
CA THR A 101 1.82 -11.47 5.33
C THR A 101 1.38 -10.94 3.96
N GLY A 102 1.43 -11.78 2.92
CA GLY A 102 1.08 -11.37 1.55
C GLY A 102 2.13 -10.53 0.82
N GLY A 103 3.18 -10.09 1.51
CA GLY A 103 4.29 -9.30 0.95
C GLY A 103 5.58 -9.46 1.75
N ILE A 104 6.51 -8.54 1.53
CA ILE A 104 7.86 -8.57 2.10
C ILE A 104 8.11 -7.28 2.90
N PRO A 105 8.53 -7.35 4.17
CA PRO A 105 9.05 -6.18 4.86
C PRO A 105 10.43 -5.82 4.31
N THR A 106 10.58 -4.62 3.75
CA THR A 106 11.84 -4.14 3.16
C THR A 106 12.66 -3.32 4.14
N GLY A 107 12.03 -2.78 5.18
CA GLY A 107 12.69 -1.92 6.15
C GLY A 107 11.83 -1.68 7.38
N ALA A 108 12.48 -1.25 8.46
CA ALA A 108 11.82 -0.73 9.65
C ALA A 108 12.71 0.33 10.28
N ASN A 109 12.15 1.50 10.59
CA ASN A 109 12.91 2.64 11.09
C ASN A 109 12.07 3.51 12.05
N LEU A 110 12.73 4.45 12.72
CA LEU A 110 12.11 5.40 13.64
C LEU A 110 12.09 6.83 13.09
N ASP A 111 12.36 7.03 11.80
CA ASP A 111 12.53 8.36 11.24
C ASP A 111 11.24 9.19 11.38
N GLY A 112 11.40 10.44 11.83
CA GLY A 112 10.30 11.33 12.15
C GLY A 112 9.56 11.00 13.45
N THR A 113 9.70 9.80 14.02
CA THR A 113 8.89 9.34 15.16
C THR A 113 9.36 9.88 16.52
N ALA A 114 8.49 9.77 17.53
CA ALA A 114 8.85 10.08 18.92
C ALA A 114 9.99 9.18 19.45
N GLY A 115 10.19 8.01 18.86
CA GLY A 115 11.29 7.10 19.20
C GLY A 115 12.65 7.49 18.63
N ALA A 116 12.70 8.43 17.67
CA ALA A 116 13.95 8.90 17.07
C ALA A 116 14.86 9.59 18.11
N ASP A 117 16.15 9.69 17.77
CA ASP A 117 17.10 10.44 18.59
C ASP A 117 16.71 11.94 18.64
N VAL A 118 17.02 12.62 19.75
CA VAL A 118 16.82 14.08 19.87
C VAL A 118 17.54 14.87 18.79
N SER A 119 18.66 14.35 18.24
CA SER A 119 19.34 14.96 17.10
C SER A 119 18.58 14.83 15.77
N GLN A 120 17.58 13.95 15.70
CA GLN A 120 16.73 13.67 14.54
C GLN A 120 15.28 14.16 14.74
N GLY A 121 15.01 14.91 15.82
CA GLY A 121 13.69 15.47 16.13
C GLY A 121 12.82 14.62 17.07
N GLY A 122 13.25 13.41 17.44
CA GLY A 122 12.51 12.57 18.38
C GLY A 122 12.79 12.89 19.86
N LEU A 123 12.28 12.03 20.75
CA LEU A 123 12.41 12.20 22.20
C LEU A 123 13.56 11.39 22.81
N ARG A 124 14.15 10.44 22.08
CA ARG A 124 15.14 9.52 22.65
C ARG A 124 16.46 10.24 22.94
N SER A 125 16.90 10.21 24.19
CA SER A 125 18.14 10.83 24.66
C SER A 125 18.86 9.94 25.68
N VAL A 126 20.07 9.50 25.34
CA VAL A 126 20.85 8.57 26.18
C VAL A 126 20.06 7.28 26.52
N GLY A 127 19.18 6.87 25.60
CA GLY A 127 18.29 5.74 25.71
C GLY A 127 18.79 4.51 24.96
N PHE A 128 17.85 3.66 24.54
CA PHE A 128 18.12 2.47 23.75
C PHE A 128 17.19 2.40 22.55
N GLU A 129 17.71 1.87 21.45
CA GLU A 129 16.94 1.55 20.25
C GLU A 129 17.52 0.30 19.61
N LYS A 130 16.61 -0.60 19.21
CA LYS A 130 16.89 -1.70 18.31
C LYS A 130 15.66 -1.96 17.45
N THR A 131 15.73 -1.55 16.19
CA THR A 131 14.67 -1.75 15.19
C THR A 131 15.25 -2.56 14.04
N GLU A 132 14.57 -3.61 13.61
CA GLU A 132 15.04 -4.46 12.51
C GLU A 132 13.92 -5.29 11.87
N VAL A 133 14.09 -5.59 10.59
CA VAL A 133 13.34 -6.65 9.89
C VAL A 133 13.85 -8.00 10.40
N VAL A 134 12.94 -8.93 10.69
CA VAL A 134 13.31 -10.23 11.28
C VAL A 134 13.86 -11.20 10.25
N ASN A 135 14.76 -12.09 10.69
CA ASN A 135 15.26 -13.17 9.83
C ASN A 135 14.24 -14.33 9.82
N PRO A 136 13.73 -14.77 8.66
CA PRO A 136 12.74 -15.85 8.56
C PRO A 136 13.24 -17.17 9.16
N ASP A 137 14.53 -17.49 9.08
CA ASP A 137 15.12 -18.71 9.62
C ASP A 137 15.00 -18.80 11.15
N ARG A 138 14.85 -17.64 11.82
CA ARG A 138 14.66 -17.54 13.26
C ARG A 138 13.19 -17.47 13.68
N ASN A 139 12.29 -17.41 12.71
CA ASN A 139 10.87 -17.13 12.90
C ASN A 139 9.99 -18.16 12.18
N GLU A 140 10.50 -19.37 11.95
CA GLU A 140 9.74 -20.45 11.28
C GLU A 140 9.19 -20.05 9.90
N GLY A 141 9.93 -19.18 9.19
CA GLY A 141 9.53 -18.63 7.89
C GLY A 141 8.65 -17.38 7.96
N ALA A 142 8.24 -16.93 9.15
CA ALA A 142 7.47 -15.71 9.31
C ALA A 142 8.30 -14.47 8.95
N LEU A 143 7.64 -13.53 8.27
CA LEU A 143 8.19 -12.23 7.90
C LEU A 143 7.61 -11.15 8.82
N GLY A 144 8.40 -10.13 9.11
CA GLY A 144 7.94 -9.06 10.00
C GLY A 144 9.05 -8.09 10.40
N ALA A 145 8.72 -7.24 11.36
CA ALA A 145 9.66 -6.34 11.99
C ALA A 145 9.49 -6.37 13.51
N VAL A 146 10.60 -6.12 14.21
CA VAL A 146 10.60 -5.87 15.65
C VAL A 146 11.25 -4.54 15.96
N SER A 147 10.79 -3.88 17.02
CA SER A 147 11.39 -2.65 17.53
C SER A 147 11.40 -2.66 19.05
N ALA A 148 12.46 -2.16 19.65
CA ALA A 148 12.55 -1.95 21.09
C ALA A 148 13.19 -0.59 21.36
N VAL A 149 12.50 0.24 22.15
CA VAL A 149 12.90 1.62 22.44
C VAL A 149 12.83 1.88 23.94
N VAL A 150 13.85 2.53 24.48
CA VAL A 150 13.83 3.19 25.79
C VAL A 150 14.20 4.64 25.56
N LEU A 151 13.34 5.59 25.94
CA LEU A 151 13.55 7.01 25.63
C LEU A 151 14.79 7.56 26.35
N SER A 152 14.99 7.20 27.61
CA SER A 152 16.20 7.58 28.35
C SER A 152 16.44 6.65 29.55
N PHE A 153 17.71 6.37 29.84
CA PHE A 153 18.09 5.67 31.07
C PHE A 153 18.39 6.59 32.25
N THR A 154 18.51 7.90 32.00
CA THR A 154 19.02 8.87 32.98
C THR A 154 18.04 9.99 33.26
N MET A 155 17.17 10.30 32.31
CA MET A 155 16.15 11.35 32.42
C MET A 155 14.74 10.77 32.38
N PRO A 156 13.76 11.40 33.05
CA PRO A 156 12.37 10.95 33.03
C PRO A 156 11.65 11.42 31.75
N ILE A 157 12.15 10.99 30.58
CA ILE A 157 11.51 11.28 29.28
C ILE A 157 10.43 10.25 29.01
N THR A 158 9.24 10.73 28.64
CA THR A 158 8.05 9.90 28.47
C THR A 158 7.21 10.42 27.31
N LEU A 159 6.43 9.55 26.68
CA LEU A 159 5.26 9.98 25.90
C LEU A 159 4.20 10.59 26.84
N GLY A 160 3.29 11.38 26.30
CA GLY A 160 2.18 11.96 27.07
C GLY A 160 1.26 10.88 27.65
N GLY A 161 0.71 11.12 28.84
CA GLY A 161 -0.28 10.20 29.45
C GLY A 161 -1.64 10.21 28.74
N SER A 162 -1.85 11.21 27.88
CA SER A 162 -2.95 11.29 26.93
C SER A 162 -2.39 11.78 25.61
N GLY A 163 -2.80 11.15 24.51
CA GLY A 163 -2.45 11.57 23.16
C GLY A 163 -2.01 10.41 22.28
N THR A 164 -1.63 10.76 21.06
CA THR A 164 -1.11 9.84 20.06
C THR A 164 0.34 10.23 19.74
N ALA A 165 1.23 9.25 19.65
CA ALA A 165 2.61 9.45 19.24
C ALA A 165 3.00 8.42 18.19
N GLY A 166 3.48 8.87 17.03
CA GLY A 166 4.09 7.98 16.03
C GLY A 166 5.38 7.38 16.59
N ILE A 167 5.59 6.07 16.40
CA ILE A 167 6.67 5.33 17.07
C ILE A 167 7.40 4.29 16.21
N LEU A 168 6.89 3.92 15.03
CA LEU A 168 7.56 2.95 14.15
C LEU A 168 7.06 3.12 12.72
N ASN A 169 7.98 3.06 11.76
CA ASN A 169 7.69 2.92 10.34
C ASN A 169 8.08 1.52 9.89
N ILE A 170 7.18 0.82 9.18
CA ILE A 170 7.43 -0.49 8.57
C ILE A 170 7.28 -0.33 7.07
N GLU A 171 8.38 -0.46 6.35
CA GLU A 171 8.39 -0.43 4.89
C GLU A 171 8.05 -1.83 4.36
N ILE A 172 7.08 -1.89 3.46
CA ILE A 172 6.57 -3.12 2.86
C ILE A 172 6.61 -3.03 1.34
N ALA A 173 6.75 -4.20 0.73
CA ALA A 173 6.67 -4.37 -0.72
C ALA A 173 5.81 -5.59 -1.06
N THR A 174 5.25 -5.56 -2.26
CA THR A 174 4.71 -6.75 -2.91
C THR A 174 5.80 -7.79 -3.15
N SER A 175 5.42 -9.07 -3.14
CA SER A 175 6.37 -10.17 -3.32
C SER A 175 6.75 -10.39 -4.79
N GLU A 176 5.89 -9.97 -5.71
CA GLU A 176 6.07 -10.05 -7.15
C GLU A 176 5.58 -8.75 -7.81
N PRO A 177 6.05 -8.41 -9.02
CA PRO A 177 5.58 -7.25 -9.75
C PRO A 177 4.06 -7.20 -9.94
N LEU A 178 3.47 -6.00 -9.93
CA LEU A 178 2.04 -5.82 -10.11
C LEU A 178 1.59 -6.29 -11.49
N GLY A 179 0.49 -7.05 -11.50
CA GLY A 179 -0.18 -7.53 -12.71
C GLY A 179 -1.65 -7.13 -12.70
N ALA A 180 -2.48 -7.91 -13.41
CA ALA A 180 -3.91 -7.60 -13.52
C ALA A 180 -4.68 -7.75 -12.20
N GLU A 181 -4.29 -8.70 -11.36
CA GLU A 181 -4.93 -8.94 -10.07
C GLU A 181 -4.27 -8.09 -8.97
N PRO A 182 -5.07 -7.43 -8.12
CA PRO A 182 -4.55 -6.74 -6.95
C PRO A 182 -3.78 -7.68 -6.01
N GLN A 183 -2.74 -7.15 -5.37
CA GLN A 183 -2.00 -7.86 -4.33
C GLN A 183 -2.28 -7.22 -2.97
N GLU A 184 -2.49 -8.02 -1.93
CA GLU A 184 -2.75 -7.52 -0.58
C GLU A 184 -1.57 -7.85 0.34
N VAL A 185 -1.06 -6.84 1.04
CA VAL A 185 -0.05 -6.99 2.07
C VAL A 185 -0.64 -6.57 3.40
N ARG A 186 -0.60 -7.50 4.38
CA ARG A 186 -1.14 -7.27 5.72
C ARG A 186 -0.03 -7.14 6.75
N VAL A 187 -0.08 -6.08 7.56
CA VAL A 187 0.77 -5.88 8.74
C VAL A 187 -0.09 -6.00 10.00
N ALA A 188 0.20 -6.97 10.86
CA ALA A 188 -0.57 -7.23 12.07
C ALA A 188 0.33 -7.34 13.30
N TRP A 189 -0.14 -6.82 14.43
CA TRP A 189 0.56 -6.96 15.71
C TRP A 189 0.50 -8.41 16.19
N GLN A 190 1.67 -9.02 16.40
CA GLN A 190 1.77 -10.39 16.88
C GLN A 190 2.98 -10.52 17.79
N ASP A 191 2.78 -11.03 18.99
CA ASP A 191 3.88 -11.32 19.91
C ASP A 191 4.75 -12.48 19.42
N GLY A 192 6.03 -12.40 19.74
CA GLY A 192 6.94 -13.54 19.68
C GLY A 192 7.87 -13.57 18.49
N LEU A 193 7.81 -12.61 17.56
CA LEU A 193 8.85 -12.51 16.54
C LEU A 193 10.21 -12.22 17.19
N VAL A 194 11.24 -12.72 16.53
CA VAL A 194 12.62 -12.75 17.02
C VAL A 194 13.49 -11.97 16.06
N GLY A 195 13.96 -10.81 16.50
CA GLY A 195 15.04 -10.05 15.85
C GLY A 195 16.40 -10.68 16.15
N ALA A 196 17.41 -9.86 16.43
CA ALA A 196 18.73 -10.32 16.86
C ALA A 196 18.69 -10.98 18.26
N GLY A 197 17.75 -10.58 19.12
CA GLY A 197 17.65 -10.96 20.53
C GLY A 197 16.69 -12.11 20.84
N GLN A 198 15.94 -11.94 21.93
CA GLN A 198 14.88 -12.85 22.39
C GLN A 198 13.55 -12.56 21.67
N PRO A 199 12.54 -13.44 21.77
CA PRO A 199 11.18 -13.15 21.32
C PRO A 199 10.66 -11.82 21.89
N VAL A 200 10.05 -11.00 21.04
CA VAL A 200 9.60 -9.66 21.37
C VAL A 200 8.09 -9.65 21.59
N ALA A 201 7.66 -9.18 22.76
CA ALA A 201 6.25 -8.95 23.07
C ALA A 201 5.86 -7.51 22.73
N ASN A 202 4.60 -7.30 22.36
CA ASN A 202 4.00 -5.98 22.21
C ASN A 202 3.62 -5.43 23.59
N VAL A 203 4.53 -4.71 24.23
CA VAL A 203 4.32 -4.12 25.56
C VAL A 203 4.97 -2.75 25.71
N ALA A 204 4.47 -1.96 26.64
CA ALA A 204 5.04 -0.69 27.06
C ALA A 204 5.65 -0.78 28.46
N THR A 205 6.52 0.18 28.78
CA THR A 205 6.94 0.46 30.15
C THR A 205 6.27 1.75 30.63
N VAL A 206 5.43 1.65 31.66
CA VAL A 206 4.71 2.77 32.26
C VAL A 206 5.01 2.79 33.76
N SER A 207 5.53 3.92 34.25
CA SER A 207 5.92 4.07 35.67
C SER A 207 6.84 2.95 36.18
N GLY A 208 7.73 2.43 35.32
CA GLY A 208 8.68 1.36 35.63
C GLY A 208 8.08 -0.06 35.66
N ALA A 209 6.80 -0.22 35.31
CA ALA A 209 6.14 -1.52 35.17
C ALA A 209 5.80 -1.82 33.71
N THR A 210 5.73 -3.10 33.36
CA THR A 210 5.20 -3.56 32.07
C THR A 210 3.69 -3.29 32.01
N ALA A 211 3.25 -2.72 30.89
CA ALA A 211 1.86 -2.51 30.55
C ALA A 211 1.57 -3.12 29.18
N ASP A 212 0.50 -3.89 29.08
CA ASP A 212 0.09 -4.53 27.83
C ASP A 212 -0.61 -3.51 26.91
N PHE A 213 -0.42 -3.68 25.61
CA PHE A 213 -1.17 -2.94 24.60
C PHE A 213 -2.47 -3.65 24.24
N CYS A 214 -3.50 -2.88 23.91
CA CYS A 214 -4.57 -3.37 23.05
C CYS A 214 -4.09 -3.38 21.59
N THR A 215 -4.18 -4.54 20.92
CA THR A 215 -3.61 -4.82 19.59
C THR A 215 -4.66 -5.28 18.57
N CYS A 216 -5.86 -4.69 18.58
CA CYS A 216 -6.95 -5.10 17.68
C CYS A 216 -6.77 -4.67 16.22
N GLN A 217 -5.90 -3.68 15.95
CA GLN A 217 -5.73 -3.14 14.60
C GLN A 217 -4.72 -3.93 13.77
N ALA A 218 -4.95 -3.99 12.46
CA ALA A 218 -3.99 -4.41 11.44
C ALA A 218 -4.07 -3.44 10.25
N ALA A 219 -3.03 -3.40 9.42
CA ALA A 219 -3.03 -2.67 8.16
C ALA A 219 -3.23 -3.66 7.03
N ASP A 220 -4.21 -3.43 6.18
CA ASP A 220 -4.41 -4.16 4.93
C ASP A 220 -4.15 -3.20 3.78
N VAL A 221 -3.01 -3.38 3.11
CA VAL A 221 -2.54 -2.52 2.03
C VAL A 221 -2.77 -3.25 0.71
N VAL A 222 -3.71 -2.75 -0.08
CA VAL A 222 -4.05 -3.29 -1.40
C VAL A 222 -3.23 -2.54 -2.45
N PHE A 223 -2.41 -3.27 -3.19
CA PHE A 223 -1.65 -2.76 -4.31
C PHE A 223 -2.38 -3.07 -5.61
N GLU A 224 -2.69 -2.02 -6.36
CA GLU A 224 -3.34 -2.11 -7.66
C GLU A 224 -2.45 -1.52 -8.74
N ARG A 225 -2.45 -2.11 -9.93
CA ARG A 225 -1.73 -1.51 -11.05
C ARG A 225 -2.43 -0.24 -11.51
N VAL A 226 -1.67 0.79 -11.85
CA VAL A 226 -2.14 1.83 -12.77
C VAL A 226 -2.00 1.27 -14.18
N VAL A 227 -3.10 1.20 -14.91
CA VAL A 227 -3.06 1.02 -16.36
C VAL A 227 -3.07 2.41 -16.97
N TYR A 228 -1.94 2.81 -17.53
CA TYR A 228 -1.92 4.02 -18.36
C TYR A 228 -2.72 3.76 -19.63
N PRO A 229 -3.51 4.74 -20.09
CA PRO A 229 -4.08 4.67 -21.42
C PRO A 229 -2.97 4.39 -22.44
N SER A 230 -3.22 3.48 -23.37
CA SER A 230 -2.31 3.20 -24.48
C SER A 230 -3.08 3.34 -25.78
N PHE A 231 -2.38 3.66 -26.86
CA PHE A 231 -3.01 3.82 -28.16
C PHE A 231 -2.10 3.40 -29.30
N LEU A 232 -2.71 3.10 -30.43
CA LEU A 232 -2.05 2.91 -31.70
C LEU A 232 -2.37 4.13 -32.55
N ARG A 233 -1.33 4.86 -32.98
CA ARG A 233 -1.52 6.01 -33.86
C ARG A 233 -2.17 5.51 -35.15
N CYS A 234 -3.16 6.27 -35.61
CA CYS A 234 -4.01 5.90 -36.74
C CYS A 234 -4.97 4.72 -36.50
N ASP A 235 -5.38 4.47 -35.26
CA ASP A 235 -6.42 3.51 -34.88
C ASP A 235 -7.43 4.14 -33.89
N PRO A 236 -8.32 5.04 -34.36
CA PRO A 236 -9.31 5.71 -33.53
C PRO A 236 -10.56 4.90 -33.26
N ASN A 237 -10.71 3.73 -33.89
CA ASN A 237 -11.78 2.81 -33.57
C ASN A 237 -11.39 1.81 -32.46
N ASP A 238 -10.10 1.79 -32.06
CA ASP A 238 -9.52 1.01 -30.95
C ASP A 238 -9.67 -0.51 -31.15
N ASP A 239 -9.53 -0.98 -32.40
CA ASP A 239 -9.60 -2.40 -32.79
C ASP A 239 -8.23 -3.10 -32.91
N GLY A 240 -7.16 -2.38 -32.58
CA GLY A 240 -5.78 -2.84 -32.59
C GLY A 240 -5.18 -2.90 -34.00
N GLN A 241 -5.92 -2.49 -35.03
CA GLN A 241 -5.51 -2.56 -36.42
C GLN A 241 -5.68 -1.24 -37.14
N SER A 242 -4.58 -0.50 -37.29
CA SER A 242 -4.57 0.65 -38.19
C SER A 242 -4.76 0.21 -39.66
N ASN A 243 -5.96 0.44 -40.21
CA ASN A 243 -6.46 0.08 -41.53
C ASN A 243 -7.38 1.18 -42.14
N ILE A 244 -8.13 0.87 -43.21
CA ILE A 244 -9.00 1.85 -43.89
C ILE A 244 -10.27 2.20 -43.10
N ALA A 245 -10.73 1.32 -42.23
CA ALA A 245 -11.85 1.55 -41.33
C ALA A 245 -11.59 2.76 -40.43
N ASP A 246 -10.33 3.00 -40.06
CA ASP A 246 -9.91 4.15 -39.25
C ASP A 246 -10.07 5.48 -39.95
N ALA A 247 -9.64 5.57 -41.22
CA ALA A 247 -9.87 6.78 -42.00
C ALA A 247 -11.38 7.07 -42.16
N ILE A 248 -12.20 6.03 -42.31
CA ILE A 248 -13.65 6.15 -42.35
C ILE A 248 -14.20 6.59 -40.99
N PHE A 249 -13.65 6.06 -39.90
CA PHE A 249 -14.01 6.43 -38.53
C PHE A 249 -13.74 7.92 -38.28
N ILE A 250 -12.56 8.43 -38.62
CA ILE A 250 -12.18 9.86 -38.50
C ILE A 250 -13.17 10.75 -39.26
N VAL A 251 -13.49 10.42 -40.51
CA VAL A 251 -14.44 11.21 -41.30
C VAL A 251 -15.85 11.17 -40.69
N ASN A 252 -16.29 10.02 -40.18
CA ASN A 252 -17.59 9.90 -39.54
C ASN A 252 -17.68 10.66 -38.22
N SER A 253 -16.64 10.62 -37.39
CA SER A 253 -16.60 11.33 -36.11
C SER A 253 -16.60 12.85 -36.33
N LEU A 254 -15.81 13.35 -37.30
CA LEU A 254 -15.71 14.79 -37.59
C LEU A 254 -16.96 15.39 -38.24
N PHE A 255 -17.59 14.67 -39.19
CA PHE A 255 -18.60 15.27 -40.07
C PHE A 255 -20.01 14.68 -39.95
N ARG A 256 -20.15 13.48 -39.36
CA ARG A 256 -21.43 12.74 -39.37
C ARG A 256 -21.98 12.46 -37.97
N GLY A 257 -21.36 13.02 -36.93
CA GLY A 257 -21.74 12.76 -35.55
C GLY A 257 -21.61 11.29 -35.17
N GLY A 258 -20.61 10.61 -35.73
CA GLY A 258 -20.27 9.23 -35.38
C GLY A 258 -19.78 9.11 -33.93
N ALA A 259 -19.44 7.90 -33.51
CA ALA A 259 -18.83 7.67 -32.21
C ALA A 259 -17.54 8.51 -32.05
N ALA A 260 -17.33 9.06 -30.86
CA ALA A 260 -16.06 9.71 -30.52
C ALA A 260 -14.98 8.64 -30.29
N ALA A 261 -13.73 8.95 -30.63
CA ALA A 261 -12.61 8.06 -30.30
C ALA A 261 -12.38 8.06 -28.79
N THR A 262 -11.93 6.93 -28.25
CA THR A 262 -11.51 6.78 -26.84
C THR A 262 -10.17 7.46 -26.54
N CYS A 263 -9.43 7.82 -27.60
CA CYS A 263 -8.15 8.50 -27.53
C CYS A 263 -8.00 9.46 -28.71
N LEU A 264 -7.90 10.76 -28.42
CA LEU A 264 -7.74 11.78 -29.45
C LEU A 264 -6.38 11.67 -30.14
N ALA A 265 -5.33 11.23 -29.44
CA ALA A 265 -4.02 11.03 -30.03
C ALA A 265 -3.99 9.92 -31.10
N SER A 266 -4.97 9.00 -31.10
CA SER A 266 -5.11 7.99 -32.15
C SER A 266 -5.71 8.54 -33.45
N ILE A 267 -6.49 9.64 -33.36
CA ILE A 267 -7.06 10.36 -34.50
C ILE A 267 -5.96 11.14 -35.23
N ASP A 268 -5.08 11.81 -34.49
CA ASP A 268 -3.93 12.60 -34.98
C ASP A 268 -2.93 11.69 -35.73
N CYS A 269 -3.26 11.31 -36.96
CA CYS A 269 -2.48 10.40 -37.77
C CYS A 269 -1.18 11.04 -38.25
N ASN A 270 -1.24 12.33 -38.55
CA ASN A 270 -0.12 13.07 -39.11
C ASN A 270 0.87 13.57 -38.04
N GLY A 271 0.46 13.56 -36.76
CA GLY A 271 1.28 13.93 -35.60
C GLY A 271 1.43 15.43 -35.39
N ASP A 272 0.52 16.26 -35.91
CA ASP A 272 0.57 17.72 -35.81
C ASP A 272 -0.19 18.28 -34.60
N GLY A 273 -0.85 17.41 -33.84
CA GLY A 273 -1.60 17.76 -32.63
C GLY A 273 -2.99 18.35 -32.90
N LEU A 274 -3.47 18.31 -34.14
CA LEU A 274 -4.83 18.65 -34.53
C LEU A 274 -5.58 17.37 -34.94
N ASN A 275 -6.87 17.32 -34.63
CA ASN A 275 -7.75 16.24 -35.06
C ASN A 275 -8.66 16.75 -36.16
N ASP A 276 -8.26 16.55 -37.42
CA ASP A 276 -9.00 17.07 -38.56
C ASP A 276 -9.00 16.11 -39.78
N VAL A 277 -9.53 16.58 -40.91
CA VAL A 277 -9.67 15.73 -42.11
C VAL A 277 -8.31 15.35 -42.72
N SER A 278 -7.25 16.11 -42.42
CA SER A 278 -5.90 15.81 -42.91
C SER A 278 -5.37 14.50 -42.34
N ASP A 279 -5.82 14.09 -41.15
CA ASP A 279 -5.48 12.82 -40.53
C ASP A 279 -6.02 11.62 -41.30
N ALA A 280 -7.29 11.69 -41.71
CA ALA A 280 -7.89 10.66 -42.56
C ALA A 280 -7.16 10.55 -43.91
N LEU A 281 -6.78 11.70 -44.49
CA LEU A 281 -6.00 11.72 -45.74
C LEU A 281 -4.60 11.15 -45.54
N TYR A 282 -3.96 11.44 -44.41
CA TYR A 282 -2.65 10.91 -44.05
C TYR A 282 -2.69 9.39 -43.92
N ASN A 283 -3.66 8.84 -43.18
CA ASN A 283 -3.88 7.40 -43.05
C ASN A 283 -4.03 6.72 -44.43
N ILE A 284 -4.90 7.26 -45.29
CA ILE A 284 -5.12 6.74 -46.65
C ILE A 284 -3.84 6.82 -47.49
N ALA A 285 -3.13 7.94 -47.44
CA ALA A 285 -1.92 8.16 -48.22
C ALA A 285 -0.79 7.20 -47.83
N PHE A 286 -0.59 6.99 -46.52
CA PHE A 286 0.35 5.99 -46.02
C PHE A 286 0.00 4.59 -46.53
N ARG A 287 -1.27 4.21 -46.46
CA ARG A 287 -1.72 2.83 -46.77
C ARG A 287 -1.76 2.50 -48.26
N PHE A 288 -2.16 3.45 -49.10
CA PHE A 288 -2.45 3.18 -50.52
C PHE A 288 -1.51 3.90 -51.49
N SER A 289 -0.83 4.96 -51.04
CA SER A 289 -0.04 5.83 -51.91
C SER A 289 1.46 5.85 -51.56
N GLY A 290 1.89 4.99 -50.63
CA GLY A 290 3.29 4.93 -50.19
C GLY A 290 3.74 6.17 -49.43
N GLY A 291 2.81 6.83 -48.72
CA GLY A 291 3.13 7.96 -47.83
C GLY A 291 4.05 7.57 -46.67
N PRO A 292 4.50 8.55 -45.87
CA PRO A 292 5.31 8.30 -44.68
C PRO A 292 4.55 7.44 -43.65
N ALA A 293 5.28 6.64 -42.89
CA ALA A 293 4.70 5.91 -41.76
C ALA A 293 4.33 6.88 -40.62
N PRO A 294 3.22 6.64 -39.90
CA PRO A 294 2.87 7.41 -38.71
C PRO A 294 4.00 7.44 -37.70
N SER A 295 4.10 8.54 -36.95
CA SER A 295 5.01 8.65 -35.82
C SER A 295 4.59 7.67 -34.70
N ALA A 296 5.49 7.45 -33.75
CA ALA A 296 5.17 6.61 -32.59
C ALA A 296 3.93 7.16 -31.83
N PRO A 297 3.09 6.29 -31.25
CA PRO A 297 3.16 4.82 -31.26
C PRO A 297 2.59 4.19 -32.55
N TYR A 298 3.45 3.55 -33.35
CA TYR A 298 3.13 2.77 -34.56
C TYR A 298 4.38 1.92 -34.92
N PRO A 299 4.28 0.68 -35.40
CA PRO A 299 3.07 -0.10 -35.75
C PRO A 299 2.43 -0.86 -34.58
N SER A 300 2.97 -0.72 -33.37
CA SER A 300 2.44 -1.32 -32.15
C SER A 300 1.90 -0.25 -31.22
N CYS A 301 0.95 -0.66 -30.37
CA CYS A 301 0.47 0.15 -29.26
C CYS A 301 1.63 0.67 -28.41
N GLY A 302 1.47 1.88 -27.89
CA GLY A 302 2.39 2.47 -26.93
C GLY A 302 1.62 3.32 -25.94
N GLU A 303 2.26 3.56 -24.79
CA GLU A 303 1.68 4.37 -23.72
C GLU A 303 1.37 5.78 -24.23
N ALA A 304 0.20 6.27 -23.84
CA ALA A 304 -0.29 7.57 -24.22
C ALA A 304 0.61 8.69 -23.65
N GLY A 305 1.19 8.49 -22.46
CA GLY A 305 1.84 9.59 -21.74
C GLY A 305 0.82 10.66 -21.36
N ASP A 306 1.18 11.93 -21.45
CA ASP A 306 0.32 13.09 -21.14
C ASP A 306 -0.51 13.54 -22.35
N VAL A 307 -1.21 12.61 -23.01
CA VAL A 307 -2.08 12.90 -24.16
C VAL A 307 -3.53 12.54 -23.84
N ASP A 308 -4.45 13.17 -24.55
CA ASP A 308 -5.90 13.10 -24.30
C ASP A 308 -6.50 11.74 -24.72
N CYS A 309 -6.27 10.73 -23.86
CA CYS A 309 -6.74 9.36 -24.03
C CYS A 309 -7.39 8.92 -22.73
N GLU A 310 -8.70 9.14 -22.60
CA GLU A 310 -9.40 8.93 -21.33
C GLU A 310 -9.57 7.45 -20.97
N SER A 311 -9.56 6.52 -21.94
CA SER A 311 -9.80 5.10 -21.67
C SER A 311 -9.29 4.11 -22.73
N SER A 312 -8.59 4.56 -23.77
CA SER A 312 -8.05 3.64 -24.77
C SER A 312 -6.98 2.76 -24.14
N ILE A 313 -7.11 1.45 -24.35
CA ILE A 313 -6.14 0.43 -23.92
C ILE A 313 -5.61 -0.40 -25.08
N CYS A 314 -5.91 0.00 -26.33
CA CYS A 314 -5.29 -0.56 -27.52
C CYS A 314 -5.47 -2.09 -27.59
N ASN A 315 -6.72 -2.52 -27.74
CA ASN A 315 -7.16 -3.94 -27.59
C ASN A 315 -6.71 -4.87 -28.72
#